data_AF-A0A6M0G165-F1
#
_entry.id   AF-A0A6M0G165-F1
#
_cell.length_a   1.000
_cell.length_b   1.000
_cell.length_c   1.000
_cell.angle_alpha   90.00
_cell.angle_beta   90.00
_cell.angle_gamma   90.00
#
_symmetry.space_group_name_H-M   'P 1'
#
loop_
_entity.id
_entity.type
_entity.pdbx_description
1 polymer ?
#
loop_
_entity_poly.entity_id
_entity_poly.type
_entity_poly.pdbx_seq_one_letter_code
_entity_poly.pdbx_strand_id
1 'polypeptide(L)'
;MKWYFGNLDNSINKAQFDCGIPQLNDYLNKYALQNDKKGVAKVIVAIPAQGERVVAGYYTKSAFKGTISQLAQAFDIGGFGRYG
;
A
#
# COMPACT_ATOMS: atom_id res chain seq x y z
N MET A 1 6.76 -21.56 -8.49
CA MET A 1 6.06 -20.29 -8.81
C MET A 1 7.07 -19.15 -8.77
N LYS A 2 7.05 -18.27 -9.77
CA LYS A 2 7.91 -17.07 -9.82
C LYS A 2 7.08 -15.83 -9.50
N TRP A 3 7.64 -14.92 -8.72
CA TRP A 3 7.01 -13.68 -8.27
C TRP A 3 7.88 -12.48 -8.64
N TYR A 4 7.23 -11.39 -9.01
CA TYR A 4 7.88 -10.10 -9.23
C TYR A 4 7.45 -9.13 -8.15
N PHE A 5 8.43 -8.50 -7.51
CA PHE A 5 8.22 -7.43 -6.54
C PHE A 5 8.59 -6.10 -7.18
N GLY A 6 7.67 -5.14 -7.16
CA GLY A 6 7.86 -3.87 -7.85
C GLY A 6 7.03 -2.74 -7.24
N ASN A 7 7.30 -1.52 -7.69
CA ASN A 7 6.49 -0.36 -7.31
C ASN A 7 5.08 -0.49 -7.89
N LEU A 8 4.07 -0.03 -7.15
CA LEU A 8 2.73 0.09 -7.69
C LEU A 8 2.68 1.19 -8.76
N ASP A 9 2.18 0.86 -9.95
CA ASP A 9 1.90 1.79 -11.03
C ASP A 9 0.51 1.54 -11.64
N ASN A 10 0.14 2.34 -12.63
CA ASN A 10 -1.17 2.24 -13.30
C ASN A 10 -1.32 1.01 -14.21
N SER A 11 -0.23 0.31 -14.53
CA SER A 11 -0.26 -0.91 -15.35
C SER A 11 -0.60 -2.17 -14.54
N ILE A 12 -0.63 -2.05 -13.21
CA ILE A 12 -0.90 -3.15 -12.28
C ILE A 12 -2.38 -3.15 -11.91
N ASN A 13 -3.04 -4.28 -12.12
CA ASN A 13 -4.42 -4.48 -11.74
C ASN A 13 -4.53 -4.75 -10.23
N LYS A 14 -5.21 -3.85 -9.54
CA LYS A 14 -5.48 -3.91 -8.09
C LYS A 14 -6.95 -4.08 -7.76
N ALA A 15 -7.84 -4.03 -8.76
CA ALA A 15 -9.29 -4.10 -8.55
C ALA A 15 -9.75 -5.49 -8.12
N GLN A 16 -9.03 -6.53 -8.54
CA GLN A 16 -9.31 -7.92 -8.18
C GLN A 16 -8.56 -8.41 -6.93
N PHE A 17 -7.77 -7.55 -6.29
CA PHE A 17 -7.07 -7.91 -5.07
C PHE A 17 -8.06 -8.01 -3.90
N ASP A 18 -8.05 -9.15 -3.23
CA ASP A 18 -8.79 -9.38 -1.99
C ASP A 18 -7.96 -10.21 -1.00
N CYS A 19 -7.56 -9.60 0.13
CA CYS A 19 -6.89 -10.30 1.21
C CYS A 19 -7.82 -10.70 2.38
N GLY A 20 -9.13 -10.57 2.20
CA GLY A 20 -10.14 -10.83 3.23
C GLY A 20 -10.32 -9.68 4.24
N ILE A 21 -9.56 -8.60 4.12
CA ILE A 21 -9.66 -7.41 4.98
C ILE A 21 -10.08 -6.22 4.11
N PRO A 22 -11.37 -5.81 4.12
CA PRO A 22 -11.90 -4.77 3.22
C PRO A 22 -11.13 -3.45 3.29
N GLN A 23 -10.70 -3.04 4.48
CA GLN A 23 -9.93 -1.82 4.71
C GLN A 23 -8.59 -1.80 3.96
N LEU A 24 -7.93 -2.98 3.84
CA LEU A 24 -6.68 -3.12 3.10
C LEU A 24 -6.93 -3.14 1.59
N ASN A 25 -8.01 -3.78 1.15
CA ASN A 25 -8.42 -3.76 -0.26
C ASN A 25 -8.77 -2.33 -0.71
N ASP A 26 -9.51 -1.59 0.11
CA ASP A 26 -9.85 -0.18 -0.10
C ASP A 26 -8.61 0.70 -0.11
N TYR A 27 -7.69 0.48 0.84
CA TYR A 27 -6.42 1.20 0.87
C TYR A 27 -5.65 1.07 -0.45
N LEU A 28 -5.47 -0.16 -0.91
CA LEU A 28 -4.74 -0.46 -2.14
C LEU A 28 -5.41 0.22 -3.35
N ASN A 29 -6.74 0.12 -3.44
CA ASN A 29 -7.50 0.64 -4.58
C ASN A 29 -7.56 2.17 -4.63
N LYS A 30 -7.79 2.82 -3.49
CA LYS A 30 -8.10 4.26 -3.43
C LYS A 30 -6.88 5.13 -3.12
N TYR A 31 -5.90 4.64 -2.34
CA TYR A 31 -4.92 5.53 -1.72
C TYR A 31 -3.46 5.16 -1.94
N ALA A 32 -3.14 3.88 -2.11
CA ALA A 32 -1.76 3.41 -2.23
C ALA A 32 -0.93 4.19 -3.27
N LEU A 33 -1.48 4.39 -4.47
CA LEU A 33 -0.79 5.13 -5.54
C LEU A 33 -0.65 6.63 -5.22
N GLN A 34 -1.63 7.22 -4.51
CA GLN A 34 -1.58 8.62 -4.14
C GLN A 34 -0.49 8.87 -3.09
N ASN A 35 -0.35 7.96 -2.13
CA ASN A 35 0.69 8.05 -1.09
C ASN A 35 2.09 7.87 -1.64
N ASP A 36 2.24 6.95 -2.60
CA ASP A 36 3.51 6.74 -3.30
C ASP A 36 3.93 8.01 -4.05
N LYS A 37 2.98 8.65 -4.76
CA LYS A 37 3.21 9.92 -5.45
C LYS A 37 3.50 11.10 -4.53
N LYS A 38 2.84 11.16 -3.37
CA LYS A 38 3.05 12.22 -2.37
C LYS A 38 4.32 12.02 -1.53
N GLY A 39 5.03 10.90 -1.70
CA GLY A 39 6.22 10.57 -0.90
C GLY A 39 5.91 10.26 0.56
N VAL A 40 4.63 10.06 0.92
CA VAL A 40 4.20 9.75 2.30
C VAL A 40 4.59 8.32 2.65
N ALA A 41 4.39 7.40 1.71
CA ALA A 41 4.77 6.00 1.88
C ALA A 41 5.02 5.34 0.53
N LYS A 42 6.02 4.46 0.47
CA LYS A 42 6.33 3.68 -0.72
C LYS A 42 5.55 2.37 -0.71
N VAL A 43 4.81 2.08 -1.78
CA VAL A 43 4.03 0.84 -1.91
C VAL A 43 4.72 -0.14 -2.84
N ILE A 44 4.97 -1.35 -2.34
CA ILE A 44 5.57 -2.46 -3.09
C ILE A 44 4.52 -3.56 -3.23
N VAL A 45 4.36 -4.08 -4.44
CA VAL A 45 3.41 -5.14 -4.77
C VAL A 45 4.13 -6.41 -5.21
N ALA A 46 3.53 -7.55 -4.90
CA ALA A 46 3.89 -8.86 -5.40
C ALA A 46 2.93 -9.25 -6.54
N ILE A 47 3.49 -9.60 -7.69
CA ILE A 47 2.75 -9.95 -8.90
C ILE A 47 3.22 -11.33 -9.38
N PRO A 48 2.30 -12.26 -9.70
CA PRO A 48 2.68 -13.55 -10.25
C PRO A 48 3.32 -13.36 -11.62
N ALA A 49 4.39 -14.10 -11.91
CA ALA A 49 5.10 -14.00 -13.19
C ALA A 49 4.30 -14.50 -14.39
N GLN A 50 3.25 -15.30 -14.13
CA GLN A 50 2.37 -15.89 -15.12
C GLN A 50 0.95 -15.41 -14.83
N GLY A 51 0.24 -14.97 -15.88
CA GLY A 51 -1.12 -14.44 -15.78
C GLY A 51 -1.19 -12.92 -15.95
N GLU A 52 -2.35 -12.37 -15.64
CA GLU A 52 -2.56 -10.92 -15.62
C GLU A 52 -1.71 -10.27 -14.53
N ARG A 53 -1.36 -8.98 -14.70
CA ARG A 53 -0.60 -8.18 -13.72
C ARG A 53 -1.44 -7.84 -12.48
N VAL A 54 -2.08 -8.84 -11.89
CA VAL A 54 -2.94 -8.73 -10.72
C VAL A 54 -2.08 -8.80 -9.47
N VAL A 55 -2.32 -7.90 -8.53
CA VAL A 55 -1.65 -7.91 -7.23
C VAL A 55 -2.04 -9.19 -6.48
N ALA A 56 -1.06 -9.96 -6.04
CA ALA A 56 -1.26 -11.10 -5.13
C ALA A 56 -1.02 -10.73 -3.66
N GLY A 57 -0.30 -9.62 -3.42
CA GLY A 57 -0.01 -9.09 -2.10
C GLY A 57 0.71 -7.75 -2.21
N TYR A 58 0.66 -6.95 -1.15
CA TYR A 58 1.39 -5.69 -1.10
C TYR A 58 1.86 -5.40 0.32
N TYR A 59 2.88 -4.57 0.43
CA TYR A 59 3.26 -3.93 1.68
C TYR A 59 3.63 -2.48 1.45
N THR A 60 3.48 -1.67 2.50
CA THR A 60 3.78 -0.24 2.47
C THR A 60 4.90 0.03 3.46
N LYS A 61 5.89 0.83 3.04
CA LYS A 61 6.95 1.33 3.93
C LYS A 61 6.88 2.86 4.00
N SER A 62 6.98 3.39 5.20
CA SER A 62 7.10 4.83 5.45
C SER A 62 8.32 5.07 6.35
N ALA A 63 8.84 6.29 6.32
CA ALA A 63 9.91 6.72 7.23
C ALA A 63 9.34 7.74 8.21
N PHE A 64 9.62 7.55 9.49
CA PHE A 64 9.31 8.50 10.54
C PHE A 64 10.54 8.70 11.42
N LYS A 65 10.75 9.93 11.88
CA LYS A 65 11.80 10.26 12.85
C LYS A 65 11.17 11.11 13.95
N GLY A 66 11.25 10.61 15.18
CA GLY A 66 10.70 11.29 16.35
C GLY A 66 10.62 10.38 17.55
N THR A 67 10.01 10.87 18.61
CA THR A 67 9.73 10.09 19.82
C THR A 67 8.51 9.20 19.63
N ILE A 68 8.40 8.15 20.46
CA ILE A 68 7.22 7.25 20.47
C ILE A 68 5.93 8.04 20.75
N SER A 69 5.99 9.05 21.62
CA SER A 69 4.84 9.92 21.92
C SER A 69 4.34 10.67 20.67
N GLN A 70 5.27 11.20 19.86
CA GLN A 70 4.92 11.88 18.61
C GLN A 70 4.37 10.93 17.56
N LEU A 71 4.87 9.68 17.53
CA LEU A 71 4.34 8.65 16.65
C LEU A 71 2.90 8.26 17.03
N ALA A 72 2.63 8.03 18.32
CA ALA A 72 1.29 7.72 18.81
C ALA A 72 0.29 8.84 18.47
N GLN A 73 0.70 10.10 18.69
CA GLN A 73 -0.12 11.25 18.33
C GLN A 73 -0.37 11.35 16.81
N ALA A 74 0.64 11.04 15.98
CA ALA A 74 0.49 11.01 14.52
C ALA A 74 -0.48 9.91 14.06
N PHE A 75 -0.53 8.76 14.73
CA PHE A 75 -1.54 7.72 14.46
C PHE A 75 -2.94 8.15 14.92
N ASP A 76 -3.06 8.77 16.10
CA ASP A 76 -4.34 9.26 16.64
C ASP A 76 -5.00 10.35 15.78
N ILE A 77 -4.20 11.27 15.23
CA ILE A 77 -4.68 12.31 14.30
C ILE A 77 -4.89 11.78 12.86
N GLY A 78 -4.56 10.51 12.60
CA GLY A 78 -4.70 9.88 11.28
C GLY A 78 -3.63 10.27 10.27
N GLY A 79 -2.48 10.78 10.73
CA GLY A 79 -1.40 11.34 9.93
C GLY A 79 -0.67 10.37 8.98
N PHE A 80 -0.88 9.06 9.13
CA PHE A 80 -0.29 8.04 8.25
C PHE A 80 -1.32 7.28 7.39
N GLY A 81 -2.61 7.63 7.45
CA GLY A 81 -3.58 6.96 6.59
C GLY A 81 -5.02 6.97 7.04
N ARG A 82 -5.67 8.13 7.05
CA ARG A 82 -7.13 8.15 6.99
C ARG A 82 -7.59 7.68 5.60
N TYR A 83 -7.96 6.41 5.53
CA TYR A 83 -8.63 5.79 4.42
C TYR A 83 -10.05 5.48 4.90
N GLY A 84 -10.91 6.48 4.75
CA GLY A 84 -12.32 6.43 5.12
C GLY A 84 -13.19 5.93 3.98
#